data_AF-A0A081PKL1-F1
#
_entry.id   AF-A0A081PKL1-F1
#
_cell.length_a   1.000
_cell.length_b   1.000
_cell.length_c   1.000
_cell.angle_alpha   90.00
_cell.angle_beta   90.00
_cell.angle_gamma   90.00
#
_symmetry.space_group_name_H-M   'P 1'
#
loop_
_entity.id
_entity.type
_entity.pdbx_description
1 polymer ?
#
loop_
_entity_poly.entity_id
_entity_poly.type
_entity_poly.pdbx_seq_one_letter_code
_entity_poly.pdbx_strand_id
1 'polypeptide(L)'
;MKTITLPSGTYAVDPILDGFEFIEKPSSNVAFVGTDILANKLYVQFKNGSGYKYSEVDCDVMCALPAALSIGSFISKYVVKHFPSEKQEKPLITFIEVIIDDPYPEGELSEETRKVWFNKQIANRLTRNSQKEPVTEITGFSDKPEF
;
A
#
# COMPACT_ATOMS: atom_id res chain seq x y z
N MET A 1 14.96 -10.15 -1.58
CA MET A 1 13.80 -9.25 -1.71
C MET A 1 13.22 -9.44 -3.10
N LYS A 2 11.91 -9.61 -3.19
CA LYS A 2 11.18 -9.75 -4.45
C LYS A 2 10.52 -8.42 -4.79
N THR A 3 10.39 -8.08 -6.06
CA THR A 3 9.64 -6.88 -6.49
C THR A 3 8.31 -7.29 -7.09
N ILE A 4 7.24 -6.59 -6.75
CA ILE A 4 5.92 -6.75 -7.38
C ILE A 4 5.49 -5.43 -8.01
N THR A 5 4.82 -5.52 -9.15
CA THR A 5 4.22 -4.37 -9.83
C THR A 5 2.72 -4.43 -9.63
N LEU A 6 2.18 -3.44 -8.93
CA LEU A 6 0.76 -3.24 -8.69
C LEU A 6 0.29 -1.98 -9.44
N PRO A 7 -1.03 -1.76 -9.62
CA PRO A 7 -1.54 -0.57 -10.30
C PRO A 7 -1.02 0.76 -9.74
N SER A 8 -0.76 0.84 -8.44
CA SER A 8 -0.20 2.03 -7.77
C SER A 8 1.32 2.19 -7.88
N GLY A 9 2.05 1.17 -8.35
CA GLY A 9 3.49 1.26 -8.61
C GLY A 9 4.27 -0.01 -8.30
N THR A 10 5.57 0.15 -8.06
CA THR A 10 6.49 -0.97 -7.80
C THR A 10 6.81 -1.06 -6.31
N TYR A 11 6.74 -2.26 -5.76
CA TYR A 11 6.91 -2.52 -4.34
C TYR A 11 7.99 -3.58 -4.09
N ALA A 12 8.80 -3.37 -3.06
CA ALA A 12 9.68 -4.38 -2.50
C ALA A 12 8.87 -5.22 -1.51
N VAL A 13 8.96 -6.54 -1.66
CA VAL A 13 8.32 -7.53 -0.81
C VAL A 13 9.40 -8.35 -0.10
N ASP A 14 9.24 -8.48 1.21
CA ASP A 14 10.09 -9.32 2.04
C ASP A 14 9.98 -10.81 1.65
N PRO A 15 11.09 -11.57 1.58
CA PRO A 15 11.06 -13.01 1.26
C PRO A 15 10.16 -13.86 2.18
N ILE A 16 9.84 -13.38 3.39
CA ILE A 16 8.89 -14.05 4.30
C ILE A 16 7.48 -14.20 3.68
N LEU A 17 7.19 -13.44 2.63
CA LEU A 17 5.95 -13.49 1.87
C LEU A 17 6.11 -14.15 0.48
N ASP A 18 7.17 -14.92 0.27
CA ASP A 18 7.27 -15.77 -0.91
C ASP A 18 6.11 -16.78 -0.94
N GLY A 19 5.46 -16.91 -2.10
CA GLY A 19 4.24 -17.72 -2.29
C GLY A 19 2.93 -16.95 -2.13
N PHE A 20 2.95 -15.72 -1.61
CA PHE A 20 1.75 -14.90 -1.51
C PHE A 20 1.44 -14.21 -2.84
N GLU A 21 0.17 -14.26 -3.22
CA GLU A 21 -0.42 -13.46 -4.30
C GLU A 21 -1.04 -12.20 -3.71
N PHE A 22 -0.58 -11.04 -4.16
CA PHE A 22 -1.03 -9.75 -3.62
C PHE A 22 -2.12 -9.15 -4.48
N ILE A 23 -3.14 -8.63 -3.80
CA ILE A 23 -4.18 -7.82 -4.43
C ILE A 23 -4.18 -6.41 -3.81
N GLU A 24 -4.41 -5.44 -4.68
CA GLU A 24 -4.64 -4.06 -4.27
C GLU A 24 -6.12 -3.73 -4.48
N LYS A 25 -6.80 -3.32 -3.41
CA LYS A 25 -8.17 -2.82 -3.46
C LYS A 25 -8.30 -1.57 -2.60
N PRO A 26 -9.19 -0.64 -2.99
CA PRO A 26 -9.42 0.56 -2.21
C PRO A 26 -9.89 0.20 -0.79
N SER A 27 -9.18 0.74 0.20
CA SER A 27 -9.55 0.66 1.59
C SER A 27 -9.08 1.93 2.31
N SER A 28 -9.83 2.37 3.32
CA SER A 28 -9.43 3.47 4.18
C SER A 28 -8.20 3.12 5.02
N ASN A 29 -8.11 1.88 5.50
CA ASN A 29 -7.10 1.45 6.48
C ASN A 29 -6.14 0.35 5.99
N VAL A 30 -6.57 -0.51 5.08
CA VAL A 30 -5.73 -1.58 4.54
C VAL A 30 -4.92 -1.04 3.36
N ALA A 31 -3.62 -1.32 3.35
CA ALA A 31 -2.73 -0.99 2.24
C ALA A 31 -2.64 -2.15 1.25
N PHE A 32 -2.35 -3.36 1.75
CA PHE A 32 -2.17 -4.55 0.92
C PHE A 32 -2.79 -5.77 1.58
N VAL A 33 -3.24 -6.70 0.75
CA VAL A 33 -3.60 -8.05 1.17
C VAL A 33 -2.90 -9.05 0.27
N GLY A 34 -2.31 -10.08 0.87
CA GLY A 34 -1.71 -11.20 0.18
C GLY A 34 -2.35 -12.51 0.61
N THR A 35 -2.59 -13.42 -0.33
CA THR A 35 -3.11 -14.78 -0.06
C THR A 35 -2.12 -15.84 -0.52
N ASP A 36 -1.87 -16.84 0.31
CA ASP A 36 -1.22 -18.09 -0.07
C ASP A 36 -2.24 -19.21 0.17
N ILE A 37 -2.95 -19.56 -0.90
CA ILE A 37 -4.04 -20.56 -0.87
C ILE A 37 -3.49 -21.95 -0.58
N LEU A 38 -2.26 -22.26 -1.01
CA LEU A 38 -1.66 -23.58 -0.80
C LEU A 38 -1.24 -23.78 0.65
N ALA A 39 -0.78 -22.71 1.32
CA ALA A 39 -0.40 -22.75 2.73
C ALA A 39 -1.53 -22.37 3.71
N ASN A 40 -2.73 -22.05 3.21
CA ASN A 40 -3.85 -21.50 4.01
C ASN A 40 -3.43 -20.28 4.85
N LYS A 41 -2.69 -19.35 4.22
CA LYS A 41 -2.20 -18.14 4.89
C LYS A 41 -2.72 -16.89 4.23
N LEU A 42 -2.99 -15.90 5.05
CA LEU A 42 -3.40 -14.57 4.64
C LEU A 42 -2.48 -13.55 5.28
N TYR A 43 -1.98 -12.61 4.48
CA TYR A 43 -1.23 -11.46 4.96
C TYR A 43 -2.04 -10.20 4.76
N VAL A 44 -2.08 -9.35 5.79
CA VAL A 44 -2.73 -8.04 5.73
C VAL A 44 -1.74 -7.00 6.21
N GLN A 45 -1.49 -5.98 5.40
CA GLN A 45 -0.71 -4.81 5.79
C GLN A 45 -1.60 -3.58 5.84
N PHE A 46 -1.54 -2.86 6.95
CA PHE A 46 -2.25 -1.61 7.16
C PHE A 46 -1.42 -0.41 6.73
N LYS A 47 -2.09 0.72 6.45
CA LYS A 47 -1.43 1.96 6.01
C LYS A 47 -0.50 2.58 7.05
N ASN A 48 -0.68 2.24 8.32
CA ASN A 48 0.23 2.64 9.40
C ASN A 48 1.55 1.83 9.42
N GLY A 49 1.70 0.84 8.52
CA GLY A 49 2.89 0.00 8.40
C GLY A 49 2.83 -1.30 9.21
N SER A 50 1.83 -1.50 10.07
CA SER A 50 1.69 -2.78 10.79
C SER A 50 1.16 -3.87 9.85
N GLY A 51 1.65 -5.09 10.06
CA GLY A 51 1.23 -6.27 9.29
C GLY A 51 0.74 -7.38 10.19
N TYR A 52 -0.12 -8.25 9.66
CA TYR A 52 -0.57 -9.46 10.35
C TYR A 52 -0.53 -10.63 9.37
N LYS A 53 0.06 -11.75 9.81
CA LYS A 53 -0.02 -13.04 9.12
C LYS A 53 -1.05 -13.89 9.84
N TYR A 54 -2.11 -14.24 9.15
CA TYR A 54 -3.11 -15.20 9.60
C TYR A 54 -2.77 -16.57 9.03
N SER A 55 -2.93 -17.61 9.86
CA SER A 55 -2.71 -19.00 9.48
C SER A 55 -4.03 -19.77 9.56
N GLU A 56 -4.11 -20.89 8.85
CA GLU A 56 -5.30 -21.76 8.84
C GLU A 56 -6.56 -21.03 8.34
N VAL A 57 -6.38 -20.09 7.41
CA VAL A 57 -7.50 -19.35 6.83
C VAL A 57 -8.21 -20.24 5.83
N ASP A 58 -9.54 -20.35 5.98
CA ASP A 58 -10.35 -21.17 5.08
C ASP A 58 -10.22 -20.72 3.62
N CYS A 59 -10.14 -21.70 2.71
CA CYS A 59 -10.05 -21.44 1.28
C CYS A 59 -11.25 -20.62 0.78
N ASP A 60 -12.45 -20.84 1.31
CA ASP A 60 -13.65 -20.08 0.98
C ASP A 60 -13.51 -18.59 1.34
N VAL A 61 -12.90 -18.29 2.49
CA VAL A 61 -12.65 -16.91 2.93
C VAL A 61 -11.62 -16.23 2.03
N MET A 62 -10.55 -16.94 1.66
CA MET A 62 -9.54 -16.43 0.73
C MET A 62 -10.12 -16.20 -0.67
N CYS A 63 -10.95 -17.13 -1.17
CA CYS A 63 -11.62 -17.02 -2.47
C CYS A 63 -12.67 -15.90 -2.52
N ALA A 64 -13.31 -15.57 -1.40
CA ALA A 64 -14.29 -14.48 -1.32
C ALA A 64 -13.63 -13.09 -1.24
N LEU A 65 -12.35 -13.02 -0.90
CA LEU A 65 -11.63 -11.78 -0.64
C LEU A 65 -11.55 -10.85 -1.87
N PRO A 66 -11.23 -11.32 -3.09
CA PRO A 66 -11.25 -10.47 -4.29
C PRO A 66 -12.63 -9.87 -4.60
N ALA A 67 -13.72 -10.55 -4.22
CA ALA A 67 -15.09 -10.10 -4.45
C ALA A 67 -15.60 -9.11 -3.40
N ALA A 68 -14.90 -8.93 -2.27
CA ALA A 68 -15.37 -8.08 -1.19
C ALA A 68 -15.43 -6.59 -1.59
N LEU A 69 -16.54 -5.92 -1.29
CA LEU A 69 -16.73 -4.48 -1.58
C LEU A 69 -15.74 -3.58 -0.81
N SER A 70 -15.44 -3.96 0.43
CA SER A 70 -14.46 -3.28 1.28
C SER A 70 -13.59 -4.33 1.95
N ILE A 71 -12.31 -4.35 1.61
CA ILE A 71 -11.35 -5.28 2.18
C ILE A 71 -11.26 -5.11 3.70
N GLY A 72 -11.16 -3.87 4.20
CA GLY A 72 -11.06 -3.63 5.64
C GLY A 72 -12.26 -4.17 6.42
N SER A 73 -13.47 -3.99 5.89
CA SER A 73 -14.69 -4.54 6.49
C SER A 73 -14.71 -6.07 6.45
N PHE A 74 -14.32 -6.65 5.32
CA PHE A 74 -14.23 -8.10 5.15
C PHE A 74 -13.25 -8.74 6.14
N ILE A 75 -12.03 -8.20 6.25
CA ILE A 75 -11.02 -8.67 7.19
C ILE A 75 -11.52 -8.58 8.63
N SER A 76 -12.12 -7.45 9.01
CA SER A 76 -12.63 -7.27 10.38
C SER A 76 -13.77 -8.23 10.74
N LYS A 77 -14.61 -8.61 9.77
CA LYS A 77 -15.81 -9.42 10.00
C LYS A 77 -15.54 -10.92 9.91
N TYR A 78 -14.67 -11.34 8.98
CA TYR A 78 -14.50 -12.76 8.65
C TYR A 78 -13.13 -13.31 8.98
N VAL A 79 -12.13 -12.47 9.29
CA VAL A 79 -10.75 -12.92 9.54
C VAL A 79 -10.31 -12.64 10.97
N VAL A 80 -10.47 -11.39 11.42
CA VAL A 80 -10.03 -10.94 12.74
C VAL A 80 -10.76 -11.72 13.82
N LYS A 81 -10.01 -12.28 14.78
CA LYS A 81 -10.49 -13.18 15.87
C LYS A 81 -11.02 -14.55 15.41
N HIS A 82 -11.15 -14.80 14.11
CA HIS A 82 -11.56 -16.09 13.58
C HIS A 82 -10.37 -17.02 13.32
N PHE A 83 -9.20 -16.46 12.99
CA PHE A 83 -8.00 -17.23 12.69
C PHE A 83 -6.81 -16.85 13.58
N PRO A 84 -5.90 -17.79 13.88
CA PRO A 84 -4.63 -17.50 14.52
C PRO A 84 -3.85 -16.43 13.76
N SER A 85 -3.25 -15.49 14.48
CA SER A 85 -2.55 -14.36 13.85
C SER A 85 -1.23 -14.04 14.54
N GLU A 86 -0.24 -13.64 13.74
CA GLU A 86 1.06 -13.15 14.19
C GLU A 86 1.24 -11.71 13.71
N LYS A 87 1.46 -10.79 14.65
CA LYS A 87 1.70 -9.37 14.34
C LYS A 87 3.14 -9.18 13.88
N GLN A 88 3.29 -8.44 12.79
CA GLN A 88 4.56 -7.97 12.25
C GLN A 88 4.72 -6.48 12.59
N GLU A 89 5.77 -6.16 13.35
CA GLU A 89 6.07 -4.78 13.78
C GLU A 89 6.65 -3.92 12.64
N LYS A 90 7.20 -4.56 11.60
CA LYS A 90 7.80 -3.87 10.45
C LYS A 90 6.96 -4.08 9.19
N PRO A 91 6.86 -3.08 8.31
CA PRO A 91 6.23 -3.24 7.01
C PRO A 91 7.05 -4.22 6.17
N LEU A 92 6.40 -5.26 5.64
CA LEU A 92 7.03 -6.25 4.76
C LEU A 92 6.87 -5.91 3.28
N ILE A 93 5.96 -4.99 2.95
CA ILE A 93 5.81 -4.40 1.63
C ILE A 93 6.12 -2.92 1.74
N THR A 94 7.08 -2.45 0.94
CA THR A 94 7.50 -1.05 0.90
C THR A 94 7.49 -0.54 -0.53
N PHE A 95 7.07 0.71 -0.71
CA PHE A 95 7.08 1.34 -2.02
C PHE A 95 8.51 1.61 -2.47
N ILE A 96 8.86 1.21 -3.69
CA ILE A 96 10.12 1.55 -4.31
C ILE A 96 9.84 2.77 -5.20
N GLU A 97 10.37 3.93 -4.81
CA GLU A 97 10.48 5.04 -5.75
C GLU A 97 11.44 4.60 -6.87
N VAL A 98 10.88 4.27 -8.02
CA VAL A 98 11.68 4.14 -9.24
C VAL A 98 12.16 5.55 -9.56
N ILE A 99 13.39 5.86 -9.13
CA ILE A 99 14.11 7.03 -9.61
C ILE A 99 14.39 6.72 -11.08
N ILE A 100 13.54 7.26 -11.95
CA ILE A 100 13.89 7.39 -13.35
C ILE A 100 14.94 8.49 -13.35
N ASP A 101 16.20 8.10 -13.18
CA ASP A 101 17.32 8.92 -13.57
C ASP A 101 17.20 9.06 -15.09
N ASP A 102 16.39 10.02 -15.54
CA ASP A 102 16.39 10.49 -16.91
C ASP A 102 17.81 11.04 -17.08
N PRO A 103 18.72 10.32 -17.76
CA PRO A 103 20.12 10.71 -17.78
C PRO A 103 20.17 12.12 -18.32
N TYR A 104 20.81 13.03 -17.58
CA TYR A 104 21.00 14.39 -18.06
C TYR A 104 21.62 14.26 -19.46
N PRO A 105 21.03 14.85 -20.51
CA PRO A 105 21.52 14.59 -21.85
C PRO A 105 22.96 15.11 -21.91
N GLU A 106 23.94 14.22 -22.04
CA GLU A 106 25.33 14.60 -22.14
C GLU A 106 25.56 15.26 -23.50
N GLY A 107 25.77 16.58 -23.51
CA GLY A 107 25.99 17.40 -24.70
C GLY A 107 25.79 18.90 -24.45
N GLU A 108 26.24 19.75 -25.39
CA GLU A 108 25.91 21.17 -25.42
C GLU A 108 24.42 21.36 -25.74
N LEU A 109 23.59 21.30 -24.72
CA LEU A 109 22.19 21.71 -24.79
C LEU A 109 22.10 23.23 -24.70
N SER A 110 21.24 23.85 -25.51
CA SER A 110 20.90 25.25 -25.32
C SER A 110 20.31 25.49 -23.93
N GLU A 111 20.46 26.70 -23.40
CA GLU A 111 19.89 27.07 -22.09
C GLU A 111 18.37 26.81 -22.02
N GLU A 112 17.67 26.94 -23.15
CA GLU A 112 16.24 26.69 -23.25
C GLU A 112 15.91 25.20 -23.04
N THR A 113 16.66 24.28 -23.64
CA THR A 113 16.45 22.85 -23.45
C THR A 113 16.77 22.43 -22.01
N ARG A 114 17.79 23.04 -21.38
CA ARG A 114 18.10 22.82 -19.96
C ARG A 114 16.97 23.28 -19.05
N LYS A 115 16.41 24.48 -19.29
CA LYS A 115 15.26 25.01 -18.53
C LYS A 115 14.02 24.13 -18.67
N VAL A 116 13.73 23.65 -19.89
CA VAL A 116 12.59 22.76 -20.14
C VAL A 116 12.74 21.44 -19.39
N TRP A 117 13.93 20.82 -19.43
CA TRP A 117 14.19 19.58 -18.69
C TRP A 117 14.06 19.79 -17.17
N PHE A 118 14.64 20.87 -16.63
CA PHE A 118 14.56 21.20 -15.21
C PHE A 118 13.12 21.47 -14.75
N ASN A 119 12.35 22.24 -15.54
CA ASN A 119 10.95 22.51 -15.26
C ASN A 119 10.09 21.24 -15.33
N LYS A 120 10.40 20.30 -16.24
CA LYS A 120 9.74 18.99 -16.31
C LYS A 120 10.01 18.16 -15.05
N GLN A 121 11.24 18.17 -14.53
CA GLN A 121 11.58 17.49 -13.28
C GLN A 121 10.87 18.11 -12.06
N ILE A 122 10.85 19.46 -11.98
CA ILE A 122 10.11 20.17 -10.92
C ILE A 122 8.61 19.89 -11.01
N ALA A 123 8.02 19.94 -12.21
CA ALA A 123 6.60 19.65 -12.41
C ALA A 123 6.25 18.21 -12.01
N ASN A 124 7.06 17.23 -12.38
CA ASN A 124 6.90 15.84 -11.95
C ASN A 124 7.00 15.68 -10.43
N ARG A 125 7.85 16.47 -9.77
CA ARG A 125 8.00 16.46 -8.31
C ARG A 125 6.81 17.12 -7.61
N LEU A 126 6.26 18.19 -8.17
CA LEU A 126 5.09 18.90 -7.64
C LEU A 126 3.81 18.09 -7.81
N THR A 127 3.59 17.46 -8.97
CA THR A 127 2.41 16.59 -9.18
C THR A 127 2.44 15.35 -8.29
N ARG A 128 3.61 14.78 -8.02
CA ARG A 128 3.77 13.67 -7.04
C ARG A 128 3.50 14.09 -5.60
N ASN A 129 3.90 15.30 -5.21
CA ASN A 129 3.60 15.82 -3.87
C ASN A 129 2.13 16.25 -3.70
N SER A 130 1.45 16.63 -4.78
CA SER A 130 0.03 17.01 -4.73
C SER A 130 -0.93 15.83 -4.58
N GLN A 131 -0.48 14.58 -4.79
CA GLN A 131 -1.25 13.37 -4.46
C GLN A 131 -1.11 12.94 -2.98
N LYS A 132 -0.24 13.60 -2.19
CA LYS A 132 -0.30 13.58 -0.73
C LYS A 132 -1.27 14.68 -0.28
N GLU A 133 -2.56 14.48 -0.45
CA GLU A 133 -3.54 15.39 0.14
C GLU A 133 -3.50 15.35 1.68
N PRO A 134 -3.82 16.48 2.32
CA PRO A 134 -3.47 16.77 3.70
C PRO A 134 -4.32 16.00 4.72
N VAL A 135 -3.67 15.82 5.88
CA VAL A 135 -4.25 15.40 7.15
C VAL A 135 -5.56 16.12 7.39
N THR A 136 -6.58 15.30 7.65
CA THR A 136 -7.92 15.65 8.08
C THR A 136 -7.88 16.75 9.14
N GLU A 137 -8.55 17.87 8.88
CA GLU A 137 -8.91 18.82 9.93
C GLU A 137 -9.68 18.07 11.01
N ILE A 138 -9.06 18.02 12.19
CA ILE A 138 -9.62 17.44 13.39
C ILE A 138 -10.60 18.48 13.93
N THR A 139 -11.90 18.32 13.63
CA THR A 139 -12.95 19.00 14.39
C THR A 139 -13.03 18.35 15.77
N GLY A 140 -12.19 18.81 16.68
CA GLY A 140 -12.28 18.48 18.10
C GLY A 140 -13.50 19.14 18.73
N PHE A 141 -14.29 18.33 19.44
CA PHE A 141 -14.78 18.52 20.83
C PHE A 141 -15.25 19.94 21.24
N SER A 142 -16.31 20.18 22.02
CA SER A 142 -17.24 19.38 22.82
C SER A 142 -17.91 20.41 23.74
N ASP A 143 -19.23 20.34 23.94
CA ASP A 143 -19.89 20.70 25.21
C ASP A 143 -21.36 20.28 25.07
N LYS A 144 -21.72 19.08 25.54
CA LYS A 144 -22.21 18.72 26.88
C LYS A 144 -23.75 18.72 26.96
N PRO A 145 -24.37 17.76 27.66
CA PRO A 145 -25.82 17.60 27.74
C PRO A 145 -26.38 18.17 29.04
N GLU A 146 -27.48 18.92 28.98
CA GLU A 146 -28.45 19.21 30.06
C GLU A 146 -29.74 19.65 29.31
N PHE A 147 -30.95 19.12 29.43
CA PHE A 147 -31.69 18.32 30.41
C PHE A 147 -32.62 17.32 29.70
#